data_AF-A0A957CW30-F1
#
_entry.id   AF-A0A957CW30-F1
#
_cell.length_a   1.000
_cell.length_b   1.000
_cell.length_c   1.000
_cell.angle_alpha   90.00
_cell.angle_beta   90.00
_cell.angle_gamma   90.00
#
_symmetry.space_group_name_H-M   'P 1'
#
loop_
_entity.id
_entity.type
_entity.pdbx_description
1 polymer ?
#
loop_
_entity_poly.entity_id
_entity_poly.type
_entity_poly.pdbx_seq_one_letter_code
_entity_poly.pdbx_strand_id
1 'polypeptide(L)'
;YYERQARFAGETKFTVRRMTRFAMDAITGFSYFPLQLATYFGFITAVISALAIILVILLRLFTPGEALLGQATTLVTVLFLGSVQLISLGIIGEYLGRIYDEVRGRPLYLVNKKYGFVEDEGVKGI
;
A
#
# COMPACT_ATOMS: atom_id res chain seq x y z
N TYR A 1 -1.16 21.02 -40.31
CA TYR A 1 -0.50 20.09 -39.37
C TYR A 1 0.63 20.87 -38.72
N TYR A 2 0.63 21.01 -37.39
CA TYR A 2 1.64 21.77 -36.66
C TYR A 2 2.59 20.80 -36.00
N GLU A 3 3.87 20.86 -36.36
CA GLU A 3 4.91 19.98 -35.85
C GLU A 3 5.83 20.80 -34.94
N ARG A 4 5.86 20.46 -33.65
CA ARG A 4 6.59 21.23 -32.66
C ARG A 4 8.06 20.82 -32.66
N GLN A 5 8.97 21.77 -32.83
CA GLN A 5 10.41 21.52 -32.77
C GLN A 5 10.84 21.00 -31.38
N ALA A 6 11.81 20.09 -31.37
CA ALA A 6 12.40 19.55 -30.15
C ALA A 6 13.02 20.67 -29.29
N ARG A 7 12.96 20.51 -27.96
CA ARG A 7 13.46 21.53 -27.02
C ARG A 7 14.96 21.78 -27.24
N PHE A 8 15.32 23.06 -27.36
CA PHE A 8 16.69 23.52 -27.60
C PHE A 8 17.63 23.29 -26.38
N ALA A 9 17.07 23.23 -25.16
CA ALA A 9 17.82 22.98 -23.94
C ALA A 9 16.93 22.41 -22.83
N GLY A 10 17.58 21.74 -21.86
CA GLY A 10 16.98 21.19 -20.65
C GLY A 10 16.79 19.68 -20.68
N GLU A 11 17.14 19.00 -19.60
CA GLU A 11 16.86 17.57 -19.45
C GLU A 11 15.39 17.33 -19.12
N THR A 12 14.90 16.15 -19.52
CA THR A 12 13.53 15.76 -19.23
C THR A 12 13.36 15.71 -17.71
N LYS A 13 12.39 16.46 -17.18
CA LYS A 13 12.02 16.38 -15.76
C LYS A 13 11.34 15.04 -15.43
N PHE A 14 10.99 14.24 -16.42
CA PHE A 14 10.33 12.94 -16.27
C PHE A 14 11.30 11.81 -16.61
N THR A 15 12.17 11.49 -15.66
CA THR A 15 12.95 10.24 -15.72
C THR A 15 12.03 9.04 -15.47
N VAL A 16 12.42 7.86 -15.96
CA VAL A 16 11.67 6.61 -15.77
C VAL A 16 11.34 6.37 -14.28
N ARG A 17 12.31 6.60 -13.38
CA ARG A 17 12.12 6.49 -11.92
C ARG A 17 11.05 7.45 -11.38
N ARG A 18 10.95 8.66 -11.93
CA ARG A 18 9.93 9.63 -11.50
C ARG A 18 8.55 9.28 -12.06
N MET A 19 8.49 8.71 -13.27
CA MET A 19 7.25 8.19 -13.84
C MET A 19 6.72 6.97 -13.08
N THR A 20 7.58 6.02 -12.69
CA THR A 20 7.13 4.84 -11.92
C THR A 20 6.61 5.21 -10.54
N ARG A 21 7.28 6.16 -9.86
CA ARG A 21 6.78 6.70 -8.59
C ARG A 21 5.43 7.39 -8.75
N PHE A 22 5.28 8.23 -9.78
CA PHE A 22 4.02 8.91 -10.07
C PHE A 22 2.88 7.93 -10.36
N ALA A 23 3.17 6.84 -11.10
CA ALA A 23 2.18 5.80 -11.37
C ALA A 23 1.77 5.05 -10.10
N MET A 24 2.73 4.70 -9.22
CA MET A 24 2.42 4.09 -7.92
C MET A 24 1.56 5.02 -7.05
N ASP A 25 1.94 6.30 -6.93
CA ASP A 25 1.20 7.32 -6.18
C ASP A 25 -0.24 7.49 -6.70
N ALA A 26 -0.44 7.39 -8.01
CA ALA A 26 -1.75 7.46 -8.63
C ALA A 26 -2.60 6.21 -8.34
N ILE A 27 -2.02 5.01 -8.42
CA ILE A 27 -2.73 3.76 -8.13
C ILE A 27 -3.18 3.71 -6.67
N THR A 28 -2.31 4.08 -5.72
CA THR A 28 -2.64 4.03 -4.29
C THR A 28 -3.50 5.21 -3.85
N GLY A 29 -3.38 6.37 -4.51
CA GLY A 29 -4.17 7.56 -4.21
C GLY A 29 -5.62 7.55 -4.73
N PHE A 30 -5.88 6.88 -5.86
CA PHE A 30 -7.20 6.89 -6.51
C PHE A 30 -7.92 5.54 -6.48
N SER A 31 -7.33 4.49 -5.93
CA SER A 31 -7.92 3.15 -5.92
C SER A 31 -7.70 2.42 -4.61
N TYR A 32 -8.67 1.58 -4.23
CA TYR A 32 -8.57 0.61 -3.13
C TYR A 32 -7.97 -0.73 -3.58
N PHE A 33 -7.58 -0.85 -4.85
CA PHE A 33 -7.08 -2.08 -5.44
C PHE A 33 -5.95 -2.76 -4.66
N PRO A 34 -4.85 -2.07 -4.26
CA PRO A 34 -3.76 -2.74 -3.55
C PRO A 34 -4.16 -3.17 -2.13
N LEU A 35 -5.06 -2.43 -1.48
CA LEU A 35 -5.63 -2.82 -0.18
C LEU A 35 -6.50 -4.09 -0.29
N GLN A 36 -7.35 -4.16 -1.32
CA GLN A 36 -8.18 -5.34 -1.59
C GLN A 36 -7.31 -6.56 -1.94
N LEU A 37 -6.26 -6.37 -2.74
CA LEU A 37 -5.32 -7.44 -3.09
C LEU A 37 -4.66 -8.04 -1.85
N ALA A 38 -4.17 -7.20 -0.94
CA ALA A 38 -3.59 -7.66 0.32
C ALA A 38 -4.59 -8.47 1.16
N THR A 39 -5.85 -8.04 1.18
CA THR A 39 -6.93 -8.72 1.91
C THR A 39 -7.24 -10.09 1.30
N TYR A 40 -7.31 -10.20 -0.03
CA TYR A 40 -7.52 -11.49 -0.70
C TYR A 40 -6.36 -12.45 -0.46
N PHE A 41 -5.10 -11.97 -0.54
CA PHE A 41 -3.94 -12.80 -0.21
C PHE A 41 -3.97 -13.27 1.26
N GLY A 42 -4.33 -12.39 2.19
CA GLY A 42 -4.52 -12.75 3.60
C GLY A 42 -5.58 -13.83 3.79
N PHE A 43 -6.72 -13.72 3.10
CA PHE A 43 -7.78 -14.72 3.18
C PHE A 43 -7.36 -16.08 2.59
N ILE A 44 -6.73 -16.08 1.42
CA ILE A 44 -6.25 -17.33 0.78
C ILE A 44 -5.22 -18.03 1.68
N THR A 45 -4.26 -17.27 2.21
CA THR A 45 -3.23 -17.83 3.11
C THR A 45 -3.83 -18.36 4.43
N ALA A 46 -4.87 -17.71 4.95
CA ALA A 46 -5.59 -18.20 6.13
C ALA A 46 -6.35 -19.52 5.86
N VAL A 47 -6.97 -19.66 4.69
CA VAL A 47 -7.65 -20.91 4.31
C VAL A 47 -6.63 -22.05 4.14
N ILE A 48 -5.50 -21.78 3.47
CA ILE A 48 -4.42 -22.76 3.31
C ILE A 48 -3.85 -23.19 4.66
N SER A 49 -3.61 -22.24 5.57
CA SER A 49 -3.07 -22.56 6.89
C SER A 49 -4.06 -23.37 7.73
N ALA A 50 -5.36 -23.07 7.68
CA ALA A 50 -6.39 -23.85 8.34
C ALA A 50 -6.43 -25.32 7.85
N LEU A 51 -6.37 -25.52 6.53
CA LEU A 51 -6.31 -26.87 5.94
C LEU A 51 -5.02 -27.61 6.34
N ALA A 52 -3.88 -26.92 6.33
CA ALA A 52 -2.61 -27.50 6.74
C ALA A 52 -2.62 -27.94 8.21
N ILE A 53 -3.21 -27.15 9.11
CA ILE A 53 -3.34 -27.51 10.53
C ILE A 53 -4.19 -28.77 10.69
N ILE A 54 -5.33 -28.86 10.01
CA ILE A 54 -6.19 -30.05 10.06
C ILE A 54 -5.43 -31.28 9.58
N LEU A 55 -4.71 -31.17 8.46
CA LEU A 55 -3.91 -32.27 7.91
C LEU A 55 -2.82 -32.73 8.89
N VAL A 56 -2.11 -31.80 9.52
CA VAL A 56 -1.07 -32.14 10.53
C VAL A 56 -1.68 -32.84 11.75
N ILE A 57 -2.86 -32.41 12.21
CA ILE A 57 -3.57 -33.07 13.31
C ILE A 57 -3.93 -34.51 12.93
N LEU A 58 -4.47 -34.72 11.72
CA LEU A 58 -4.82 -36.06 11.24
C LEU A 58 -3.59 -36.97 11.15
N LEU A 59 -2.49 -36.49 10.54
CA LEU A 59 -1.24 -37.25 10.47
C LEU A 59 -0.72 -37.62 11.86
N ARG A 60 -0.82 -36.71 12.83
CA ARG A 60 -0.38 -36.97 14.21
C ARG A 60 -1.23 -38.03 14.92
N LEU A 61 -2.54 -38.06 14.63
CA LEU A 61 -3.46 -39.01 15.25
C LEU A 61 -3.30 -40.43 14.67
N PHE A 62 -3.12 -40.55 13.35
CA PHE A 62 -2.99 -41.84 12.67
C PHE A 62 -1.56 -42.40 12.67
N THR A 63 -0.53 -41.56 12.85
CA THR A 63 0.88 -41.97 12.82
C THR A 63 1.65 -41.48 14.06
N PRO A 64 1.38 -42.03 15.27
CA PRO A 64 1.92 -41.50 16.53
C PRO A 64 3.44 -41.69 16.74
N GLY A 65 4.10 -42.53 15.92
CA GLY A 65 5.51 -42.91 16.09
C GLY A 65 6.51 -42.24 15.15
N GLU A 66 6.05 -41.54 14.10
CA GLU A 66 6.97 -40.90 13.16
C GLU A 66 7.39 -39.51 13.66
N ALA A 67 8.70 -39.26 13.65
CA ALA A 67 9.25 -37.94 13.91
C ALA A 67 8.86 -37.02 12.76
N LEU A 68 8.09 -35.96 13.05
CA LEU A 68 7.82 -34.89 12.12
C LEU A 68 9.13 -34.14 11.83
N LEU A 69 9.88 -34.59 10.83
CA LEU A 69 11.01 -33.90 10.23
C LEU A 69 10.49 -32.66 9.47
N GLY A 70 10.09 -31.64 10.23
CA GLY A 70 9.37 -30.47 9.72
C GLY A 70 10.04 -29.13 10.04
N GLN A 71 11.25 -29.10 10.60
CA GLN A 71 11.87 -27.85 11.07
C GLN A 71 12.19 -26.89 9.91
N ALA A 72 12.73 -27.41 8.81
CA ALA A 72 13.04 -26.60 7.62
C ALA A 72 11.77 -26.05 6.95
N THR A 73 10.75 -26.90 6.77
CA THR A 73 9.47 -26.49 6.16
C THR A 73 8.72 -25.49 7.04
N THR A 74 8.71 -25.69 8.36
CA THR A 74 8.09 -24.75 9.31
C THR A 74 8.78 -23.40 9.28
N LEU A 75 10.12 -23.36 9.28
CA LEU A 75 10.86 -22.10 9.20
C LEU A 75 10.55 -21.35 7.91
N VAL A 76 10.55 -22.04 6.76
CA VAL A 76 10.20 -21.45 5.46
C VAL A 76 8.76 -20.92 5.45
N THR A 77 7.80 -21.68 5.99
CA THR A 77 6.40 -21.24 6.08
C THR A 77 6.24 -20.00 6.96
N VAL A 78 6.91 -19.95 8.12
CA VAL A 78 6.86 -18.79 9.01
C VAL A 78 7.49 -17.56 8.36
N LEU A 79 8.64 -17.69 7.71
CA LEU A 79 9.27 -16.57 6.98
C LEU A 79 8.39 -16.06 5.82
N PHE A 80 7.78 -16.99 5.08
CA PHE A 80 6.87 -16.65 3.99
C PHE A 80 5.65 -15.89 4.50
N LEU A 81 4.97 -16.42 5.53
CA LEU A 81 3.82 -15.75 6.14
C LEU A 81 4.20 -14.41 6.76
N GLY A 82 5.35 -14.31 7.42
CA GLY A 82 5.87 -13.05 7.96
C GLY A 82 6.12 -12.01 6.86
N SER A 83 6.64 -12.43 5.70
CA SER A 83 6.84 -11.54 4.56
C SER A 83 5.51 -10.99 4.02
N VAL A 84 4.49 -11.85 3.89
CA VAL A 84 3.13 -11.44 3.46
C VAL A 84 2.49 -10.48 4.46
N GLN A 85 2.68 -10.73 5.76
CA GLN A 85 2.18 -9.85 6.83
C GLN A 85 2.83 -8.47 6.80
N LEU A 86 4.15 -8.39 6.64
CA LEU A 86 4.87 -7.11 6.55
C LEU A 86 4.46 -6.31 5.32
N ILE A 87 4.26 -6.96 4.17
CA ILE A 87 3.74 -6.31 2.95
C ILE A 87 2.33 -5.76 3.22
N SER A 88 1.45 -6.56 3.83
CA SER A 88 0.09 -6.16 4.15
C SER A 88 0.05 -4.98 5.11
N LEU A 89 0.90 -4.99 6.14
CA LEU A 89 1.07 -3.86 7.07
C LEU A 89 1.61 -2.61 6.38
N GLY A 90 2.54 -2.75 5.43
CA GLY A 90 3.05 -1.64 4.62
C GLY A 90 1.94 -0.96 3.82
N ILE A 91 1.08 -1.77 3.16
CA ILE A 91 -0.08 -1.26 2.42
C ILE A 91 -1.03 -0.53 3.38
N ILE A 92 -1.40 -1.14 4.50
CA ILE A 92 -2.27 -0.50 5.50
C ILE A 92 -1.66 0.82 6.02
N GLY A 93 -0.35 0.85 6.28
CA GLY A 93 0.36 2.03 6.73
C GLY A 93 0.31 3.19 5.72
N GLU A 94 0.39 2.90 4.42
CA GLU A 94 0.26 3.93 3.39
C GLU A 94 -1.14 4.55 3.38
N TYR A 95 -2.20 3.72 3.45
CA TYR A 95 -3.58 4.23 3.52
C TYR A 95 -3.86 4.96 4.83
N LEU A 96 -3.36 4.46 5.97
CA LEU A 96 -3.52 5.10 7.26
C LEU A 96 -2.82 6.47 7.30
N GLY A 97 -1.64 6.60 6.68
CA GLY A 97 -0.96 7.88 6.53
C GLY A 97 -1.77 8.90 5.73
N ARG A 98 -2.40 8.48 4.63
CA ARG A 98 -3.28 9.34 3.83
C ARG A 98 -4.52 9.78 4.61
N ILE A 99 -5.15 8.85 5.33
CA ILE A 99 -6.30 9.17 6.20
C ILE A 99 -5.88 10.15 7.29
N TYR A 100 -4.71 9.96 7.90
CA TYR A 100 -4.18 10.89 8.90
C TYR A 100 -3.99 12.29 8.32
N ASP A 101 -3.38 12.42 7.14
CA ASP A 101 -3.17 13.71 6.48
C ASP A 101 -4.50 14.41 6.13
N GLU A 102 -5.50 13.66 5.69
CA GLU A 102 -6.86 14.16 5.41
C GLU A 102 -7.56 14.65 6.69
N VAL A 103 -7.54 13.85 7.75
CA VAL A 103 -8.19 14.16 9.03
C VAL A 103 -7.49 15.33 9.76
N ARG A 104 -6.18 15.52 9.53
CA ARG A 104 -5.41 16.60 10.14
C ARG A 104 -5.89 17.99 9.73
N GLY A 105 -6.63 18.12 8.62
CA GLY A 105 -7.27 19.37 8.21
C GLY A 105 -6.30 20.54 8.01
N ARG A 106 -5.05 20.27 7.64
CA ARG A 106 -4.04 21.33 7.46
C ARG A 106 -4.38 22.17 6.23
N PRO A 107 -4.55 23.50 6.37
CA PRO A 107 -4.80 24.35 5.22
C PRO A 107 -3.63 24.28 4.25
N LEU A 108 -3.92 24.08 2.95
CA LEU A 108 -2.92 23.91 1.90
C LEU A 108 -1.96 25.11 1.83
N TYR A 109 -2.47 26.30 2.14
CA TYR A 109 -1.70 27.53 2.22
C TYR A 109 -2.36 28.51 3.19
N LEU A 110 -1.54 29.37 3.80
CA LEU A 110 -1.99 30.51 4.58
C LEU A 110 -1.81 31.77 3.74
N VAL A 111 -2.89 32.55 3.58
CA VAL A 111 -2.83 33.80 2.83
C VAL A 111 -2.40 34.92 3.76
N ASN A 112 -1.30 35.59 3.43
CA ASN A 112 -0.80 36.73 4.22
C ASN A 112 -1.51 38.05 3.84
N LYS A 113 -1.62 38.34 2.53
CA LYS A 113 -2.32 39.53 2.00
C LYS A 113 -3.01 39.22 0.69
N LYS A 114 -4.16 39.86 0.44
CA LYS A 114 -4.93 39.83 -0.82
C LYS A 114 -5.11 41.26 -1.32
N TYR A 115 -4.99 41.49 -2.63
CA TYR A 115 -5.27 42.78 -3.27
C TYR A 115 -6.19 42.56 -4.48
N GLY A 116 -7.24 43.36 -4.62
CA GLY A 116 -8.16 43.28 -5.77
C GLY A 116 -9.13 42.09 -5.77
N PHE A 117 -9.29 41.39 -4.64
CA PHE A 117 -10.31 40.35 -4.46
C PHE A 117 -11.51 40.95 -3.74
N VAL A 118 -12.73 40.63 -4.18
CA VAL A 118 -13.97 41.00 -3.49
C VAL A 118 -14.02 40.24 -2.16
N GLU A 119 -14.30 40.93 -1.05
CA GLU A 119 -14.49 40.30 0.25
C GLU A 119 -15.68 39.35 0.18
N ASP A 120 -15.42 38.07 0.44
CA ASP A 120 -16.45 37.05 0.59
C ASP A 120 -16.87 37.07 2.07
N GLU A 121 -18.07 37.56 2.38
CA GLU A 121 -18.58 37.80 3.75
C GLU A 121 -18.67 36.52 4.63
N GLY A 122 -18.31 35.35 4.11
CA GLY A 122 -18.52 34.06 4.78
C GLY A 122 -17.34 33.45 5.53
N VAL A 123 -16.10 33.94 5.36
CA VAL A 123 -14.92 33.29 5.97
C VAL A 123 -14.24 34.23 6.94
N LYS A 124 -14.80 34.33 8.15
CA LYS A 124 -14.10 34.90 9.30
C LYS A 124 -12.80 34.12 9.48
N GLY A 125 -11.69 34.82 9.24
CA GLY A 125 -10.38 34.37 9.67
C GLY A 125 -10.44 34.00 11.15
N ILE A 126 -9.86 32.84 11.44
CA ILE A 126 -9.47 32.43 12.78
C ILE A 126 -8.44 33.42 13.32
#